data_AF-A0A416EEU6-F1
#
_entry.id   AF-A0A416EEU6-F1
#
_cell.length_a   1.000
_cell.length_b   1.000
_cell.length_c   1.000
_cell.angle_alpha   90.00
_cell.angle_beta   90.00
_cell.angle_gamma   90.00
#
_symmetry.space_group_name_H-M   'P 1'
#
loop_
_entity.id
_entity.type
_entity.pdbx_description
1 polymer ?
#
loop_
_entity_poly.entity_id
_entity_poly.type
_entity_poly.pdbx_seq_one_letter_code
_entity_poly.pdbx_strand_id
1 'polypeptide(L)'
;MAENPQNEFERMDADEEEEIREEDIVIADMNVEGMPWYKEDAANRPKASGEQLQKGEMKYAVWGAVKAALLIAAIFSAAMIAFTLFCIYVWF
;
A
#
# COMPACT_ATOMS: atom_id res chain seq x y z
N MET A 1 30.35 8.45 31.12
CA MET A 1 29.79 8.18 29.78
C MET A 1 28.76 9.27 29.57
N ALA A 2 29.20 10.43 29.05
CA ALA A 2 28.32 11.57 28.86
C ALA A 2 27.53 11.35 27.57
N GLU A 3 26.21 11.36 27.67
CA GLU A 3 25.32 11.35 26.50
C GLU A 3 25.66 12.53 25.61
N ASN A 4 26.06 12.21 24.38
CA ASN A 4 26.40 13.18 23.36
C ASN A 4 25.09 13.78 22.83
N PRO A 5 24.88 15.11 22.92
CA PRO A 5 23.62 15.76 22.53
C PRO A 5 23.26 15.58 21.04
N GLN A 6 24.24 15.25 20.19
CA GLN A 6 24.00 14.90 18.79
C GLN A 6 23.23 13.58 18.61
N ASN A 7 23.41 12.63 19.53
CA ASN A 7 22.75 11.32 19.47
C ASN A 7 21.28 11.39 19.92
N GLU A 8 20.89 12.48 20.59
CA GLU A 8 19.50 12.75 21.00
C GLU A 8 18.73 13.39 19.85
N PHE A 9 19.38 14.29 19.10
CA PHE A 9 18.83 14.88 17.88
C PHE A 9 18.61 13.81 16.79
N GLU A 10 19.60 12.94 16.54
CA GLU A 10 19.44 11.81 15.60
C GLU A 10 18.36 10.80 16.03
N ARG A 11 18.01 10.71 17.33
CA ARG A 11 16.91 9.87 17.80
C ARG A 11 15.54 10.53 17.69
N MET A 12 15.48 11.85 17.56
CA MET A 12 14.28 12.65 17.34
C MET A 12 13.94 12.78 15.84
N ASP A 13 14.94 12.56 14.97
CA ASP A 13 14.76 12.55 13.52
C ASP A 13 14.40 11.14 13.00
N ALA A 14 14.73 10.08 13.76
CA ALA A 14 14.53 8.68 13.35
C ALA A 14 13.13 8.11 13.64
N ASP A 15 12.33 8.81 14.46
CA ASP A 15 10.93 8.51 14.78
C ASP A 15 9.94 9.35 13.95
N GLU A 16 10.40 10.33 13.17
CA GLU A 16 9.54 11.27 12.43
C GLU A 16 9.44 11.00 10.90
N GLU A 17 10.13 9.99 10.38
CA GLU A 17 9.97 9.52 8.98
C GLU A 17 8.96 8.36 8.83
N GLU A 18 7.94 8.29 9.69
CA GLU A 18 6.74 7.54 9.34
C GLU A 18 5.98 8.37 8.30
N GLU A 19 6.19 8.05 7.01
CA GLU A 19 5.57 8.68 5.84
C GLU A 19 4.08 8.96 6.09
N ILE A 20 3.77 10.17 6.57
CA ILE A 20 2.40 10.65 6.69
C ILE A 20 1.97 10.88 5.24
N ARG A 21 1.33 9.87 4.64
CA ARG A 21 0.69 9.99 3.33
C ARG A 21 -0.15 11.26 3.38
N GLU A 22 0.07 12.18 2.44
CA GLU A 22 -0.63 13.49 2.38
C GLU A 22 -2.17 13.35 2.46
N GLU A 23 -2.68 12.16 2.12
CA GLU A 23 -4.08 11.73 2.20
C GLU A 23 -4.65 11.62 3.62
N ASP A 24 -3.83 11.54 4.67
CA ASP A 24 -4.27 11.35 6.08
C ASP A 24 -4.15 12.64 6.92
N ILE A 25 -3.78 13.76 6.30
CA ILE A 25 -3.64 15.06 7.00
C ILE A 25 -4.96 15.83 6.94
N VAL A 26 -5.71 15.79 8.05
CA VAL A 26 -6.88 16.66 8.22
C VAL A 26 -6.43 18.06 8.61
N ILE A 27 -6.37 18.96 7.63
CA ILE A 27 -5.91 20.35 7.81
C ILE A 27 -6.89 21.17 8.67
N ALA A 28 -8.20 20.90 8.59
CA ALA A 28 -9.21 21.48 9.47
C ALA A 28 -10.43 20.55 9.59
N ASP A 29 -10.86 20.27 10.83
CA ASP A 29 -12.09 19.52 11.08
C ASP A 29 -13.31 20.44 10.82
N MET A 30 -14.13 20.07 9.83
CA MET A 30 -15.33 20.83 9.43
C MET A 30 -16.63 20.20 9.96
N ASN A 31 -16.54 19.22 10.86
CA ASN A 31 -17.72 18.61 11.48
C ASN A 31 -18.32 19.53 12.56
N VAL A 32 -19.08 20.54 12.12
CA VAL A 32 -19.70 21.56 12.98
C VAL A 32 -21.15 21.20 13.25
N GLU A 33 -21.54 21.17 14.54
CA GLU A 33 -22.93 20.94 14.97
C GLU A 33 -23.91 21.90 14.29
N GLY A 34 -25.03 21.36 13.79
CA GLY A 34 -26.09 22.13 13.14
C GLY A 34 -25.90 22.40 11.64
N MET A 35 -24.75 22.04 11.06
CA MET A 35 -24.57 22.08 9.61
C MET A 35 -25.18 20.84 8.94
N PRO A 36 -25.67 20.93 7.67
CA PRO A 36 -26.30 19.80 6.99
C PRO A 36 -25.36 18.61 6.71
N TRP A 37 -24.05 18.80 6.91
CA TRP A 37 -23.02 17.76 6.82
C TRP A 37 -22.54 17.23 8.17
N TYR A 38 -23.14 17.70 9.28
CA TYR A 38 -22.79 17.25 10.63
C TYR A 38 -23.05 15.74 10.80
N LYS A 39 -22.07 15.03 11.35
CA LYS A 39 -22.16 13.61 11.69
C LYS A 39 -21.74 13.43 13.14
N GLU A 40 -22.68 13.00 13.98
CA GLU A 40 -22.45 12.75 15.41
C GLU A 40 -21.36 11.67 15.62
N ASP A 41 -21.36 10.65 14.76
CA ASP A 41 -20.37 9.56 14.79
C ASP A 41 -18.98 9.96 14.30
N ALA A 42 -18.78 11.14 13.70
CA ALA A 42 -17.47 11.55 13.21
C ALA A 42 -16.56 12.07 14.32
N ALA A 43 -17.13 12.60 15.41
CA ALA A 43 -16.37 13.14 16.54
C ALA A 43 -15.75 12.04 17.44
N ASN A 44 -16.31 10.83 17.43
CA ASN A 44 -15.91 9.72 18.31
C ASN A 44 -15.27 8.55 17.55
N ARG A 45 -15.01 8.70 16.25
CA ARG A 45 -14.21 7.72 15.52
C ARG A 45 -12.75 7.92 15.90
N PRO A 46 -12.05 6.91 16.44
CA PRO A 46 -10.60 6.95 16.40
C PRO A 46 -10.21 7.12 14.92
N LYS A 47 -9.40 8.13 14.60
CA LYS A 47 -8.84 8.35 13.27
C LYS A 47 -8.14 7.07 12.86
N ALA A 48 -8.84 6.23 12.09
CA ALA A 48 -8.34 4.96 11.64
C ALA A 48 -7.31 5.28 10.54
N SER A 49 -6.06 5.47 10.99
CA SER A 49 -4.89 5.30 10.15
C SER A 49 -5.08 4.00 9.37
N GLY A 50 -5.25 4.17 8.05
CA GLY A 50 -5.66 3.11 7.16
C GLY A 50 -7.08 2.65 7.42
N GLU A 51 -7.95 2.93 6.47
CA GLU A 51 -8.96 1.95 6.09
C GLU A 51 -8.19 0.68 5.70
N GLN A 52 -7.81 -0.13 6.71
CA GLN A 52 -7.43 -1.51 6.53
C GLN A 52 -8.68 -2.14 5.96
N LEU A 53 -8.78 -2.11 4.62
CA LEU A 53 -9.76 -2.82 3.82
C LEU A 53 -10.01 -4.14 4.54
N GLN A 54 -11.24 -4.26 5.02
CA GLN A 54 -11.78 -5.38 5.76
C GLN A 54 -11.03 -6.65 5.33
N LYS A 55 -10.29 -7.30 6.24
CA LYS A 55 -9.40 -8.43 5.90
C LYS A 55 -10.09 -9.56 5.10
N GLY A 56 -11.42 -9.56 5.03
CA GLY A 56 -12.25 -10.40 4.16
C GLY A 56 -12.28 -9.99 2.68
N GLU A 57 -12.16 -8.72 2.33
CA GLU A 57 -12.30 -8.18 0.96
C GLU A 57 -10.97 -8.16 0.17
N MET A 58 -9.83 -8.14 0.87
CA MET A 58 -8.50 -8.16 0.24
C MET A 58 -8.23 -9.43 -0.59
N LYS A 59 -8.88 -10.56 -0.26
CA LYS A 59 -8.66 -11.82 -0.97
C LYS A 59 -9.06 -11.74 -2.44
N TYR A 60 -10.14 -11.01 -2.77
CA TYR A 60 -10.61 -10.86 -4.14
C TYR A 60 -9.67 -9.98 -4.96
N ALA A 61 -9.16 -8.89 -4.37
CA ALA A 61 -8.18 -8.02 -5.00
C ALA A 61 -6.86 -8.76 -5.30
N VAL A 62 -6.35 -9.52 -4.31
CA VAL A 62 -5.15 -10.35 -4.49
C VAL A 62 -5.35 -11.41 -5.56
N TRP A 63 -6.52 -12.05 -5.61
CA TRP A 63 -6.80 -13.07 -6.64
C TRP A 63 -6.82 -12.49 -8.06
N GLY A 64 -7.31 -11.25 -8.20
CA GLY A 64 -7.21 -10.50 -9.46
C GLY A 64 -5.76 -10.23 -9.87
N ALA A 65 -4.95 -9.70 -8.95
CA ALA A 65 -3.54 -9.41 -9.19
C ALA A 65 -2.73 -10.68 -9.54
N VAL A 66 -3.00 -11.80 -8.86
CA VAL A 66 -2.33 -13.09 -9.11
C VAL A 66 -2.62 -13.59 -10.53
N LYS A 67 -3.88 -13.50 -11.00
CA LYS A 67 -4.21 -13.90 -12.38
C LYS A 67 -3.50 -13.03 -13.42
N ALA A 68 -3.39 -11.73 -13.17
CA ALA A 68 -2.67 -10.82 -14.07
C ALA A 68 -1.19 -11.17 -14.14
N ALA A 69 -0.52 -11.37 -12.99
CA ALA A 69 0.87 -11.77 -12.93
C ALA A 69 1.12 -13.13 -13.60
N LEU A 70 0.21 -14.09 -13.40
CA LEU A 70 0.28 -15.42 -14.02
C LEU A 70 0.17 -15.34 -15.55
N LEU A 71 -0.64 -14.42 -16.08
CA LEU A 71 -0.75 -14.24 -17.53
C LEU A 71 0.57 -13.77 -18.16
N ILE A 72 1.25 -12.83 -17.52
CA ILE A 72 2.54 -12.31 -17.98
C ILE A 72 3.59 -13.43 -17.95
N ALA A 73 3.66 -14.18 -16.85
CA ALA A 73 4.55 -15.33 -16.72
C ALA A 73 4.27 -16.40 -17.78
N ALA A 74 2.98 -16.65 -18.07
CA ALA A 74 2.56 -17.60 -19.09
C ALA A 74 3.06 -17.20 -20.49
N ILE A 75 2.93 -15.92 -20.87
CA ILE A 75 3.41 -15.42 -22.17
C ILE A 75 4.93 -15.62 -22.32
N PHE A 76 5.70 -15.25 -21.30
CA PHE A 76 7.16 -15.46 -21.32
C PHE A 76 7.53 -16.95 -21.39
N SER A 77 6.85 -17.80 -20.62
CA SER A 77 7.08 -19.24 -20.65
C SER A 77 6.75 -19.84 -22.02
N ALA A 78 5.65 -19.41 -22.65
CA ALA A 78 5.25 -19.84 -23.98
C ALA A 78 6.27 -19.43 -25.03
N ALA A 79 6.82 -18.20 -24.94
CA ALA A 79 7.87 -17.74 -25.85
C ALA A 79 9.15 -18.59 -25.71
N MET A 80 9.58 -18.90 -24.48
CA MET A 80 10.74 -19.77 -24.23
C MET A 80 10.53 -21.19 -24.77
N ILE A 81 9.34 -21.75 -24.59
CA ILE A 81 8.99 -23.08 -25.10
C ILE A 81 8.95 -23.06 -26.63
N ALA A 82 8.28 -22.08 -27.24
CA ALA A 82 8.21 -21.94 -28.69
C ALA A 82 9.60 -21.79 -29.30
N PHE A 83 10.47 -20.99 -28.67
CA PHE A 83 11.87 -20.85 -29.09
C PHE A 83 12.63 -22.18 -28.99
N THR A 84 12.50 -22.90 -27.88
CA THR A 84 13.14 -24.22 -27.70
C THR A 84 12.65 -25.23 -28.73
N LEU A 85 11.34 -25.29 -28.99
CA LEU A 85 10.76 -26.16 -30.01
C LEU A 85 11.25 -25.79 -31.40
N PHE A 86 11.36 -24.50 -31.71
CA PHE A 86 11.92 -24.03 -32.97
C PHE A 86 13.37 -24.50 -33.15
N CYS A 87 14.20 -24.38 -32.11
CA CYS A 87 15.58 -24.86 -32.15
C CYS A 87 15.69 -26.38 -32.36
N ILE A 88 14.76 -27.17 -31.84
CA ILE A 88 14.78 -28.63 -31.98
C ILE A 88 14.25 -29.10 -33.34
N TYR A 89 13.16 -28.52 -33.81
CA TYR A 89 12.41 -29.06 -34.96
C TYR A 89 12.67 -28.35 -36.29
N VAL A 90 13.15 -27.10 -36.25
CA VAL A 90 13.36 -26.30 -37.48
C VAL A 90 14.84 -26.09 -37.75
N TRP A 91 15.63 -25.84 -36.69
CA TRP A 91 17.07 -25.62 -36.85
C TRP A 91 17.86 -26.93 -36.93
N PHE A 92 17.59 -27.89 -36.05
CA PHE A 92 18.20 -29.22 -36.09
C PHE A 92 17.51 -30.13 -37.12
#